data_AF-A0A024RZW8-F1
#
_entry.id   AF-A0A024RZW8-F1
#
_cell.length_a   1.000
_cell.length_b   1.000
_cell.length_c   1.000
_cell.angle_alpha   90.00
_cell.angle_beta   90.00
_cell.angle_gamma   90.00
#
_symmetry.space_group_name_H-M   'P 1'
#
loop_
_entity.id
_entity.type
_entity.pdbx_description
1 polymer ?
#
loop_
_entity_poly.entity_id
_entity_poly.type
_entity_poly.pdbx_seq_one_letter_code
_entity_poly.pdbx_strand_id
1 'polypeptide(L)'
;MRDQISPNGKVYRFKPYHKWDDWTQRHCHVPKAVRNHMVVVIRKSPINNDNWRVATITTTVSPGIDERLFVPIAPMPQDPVTHMQLHLADDPYGDMGLPRPSYLRVSSIYEVPHKALVEQRSYYRNL
;
A
#
# COMPACT_ATOMS: atom_id res chain seq x y z
N MET A 1 13.00 -12.59 -12.92
CA MET A 1 13.72 -12.29 -11.66
C MET A 1 12.99 -11.18 -10.94
N ARG A 2 12.41 -11.43 -9.76
CA ARG A 2 11.85 -10.36 -8.92
C ARG A 2 13.00 -9.69 -8.19
N ASP A 3 13.15 -8.41 -8.45
CA ASP A 3 14.19 -7.59 -7.84
C ASP A 3 13.86 -7.42 -6.35
N GLN A 4 14.52 -8.17 -5.46
CA GLN A 4 14.24 -8.16 -4.01
C GLN A 4 14.42 -6.76 -3.40
N ILE A 5 15.17 -5.89 -4.10
CA ILE A 5 15.44 -4.50 -3.72
C ILE A 5 14.25 -3.59 -4.08
N SER A 6 13.46 -3.94 -5.09
CA SER A 6 12.40 -3.05 -5.59
C SER A 6 11.29 -2.86 -4.54
N PRO A 7 10.88 -1.61 -4.26
CA PRO A 7 9.72 -1.31 -3.42
C PRO A 7 8.38 -1.82 -3.99
N ASN A 8 8.31 -2.10 -5.30
CA ASN A 8 7.06 -2.46 -5.97
C ASN A 8 6.44 -3.74 -5.39
N GLY A 9 5.13 -3.68 -5.14
CA GLY A 9 4.35 -4.80 -4.61
C GLY A 9 4.53 -5.05 -3.11
N LYS A 10 5.34 -4.24 -2.42
CA LYS A 10 5.55 -4.34 -0.96
C LYS A 10 4.62 -3.39 -0.20
N VAL A 11 4.36 -3.77 1.06
CA VAL A 11 3.51 -3.02 1.99
C VAL A 11 4.35 -2.10 2.86
N TYR A 12 3.87 -0.88 3.05
CA TYR A 12 4.51 0.14 3.86
C TYR A 12 3.50 0.79 4.80
N ARG A 13 4.03 1.42 5.85
CA ARG A 13 3.34 2.44 6.64
C ARG A 13 4.02 3.78 6.44
N PHE A 14 3.29 4.86 6.66
CA PHE A 14 3.92 6.17 6.76
C PHE A 14 4.66 6.28 8.10
N LYS A 15 5.85 6.87 8.08
CA LYS A 15 6.51 7.31 9.30
C LYS A 15 5.64 8.35 10.00
N PRO A 16 5.68 8.44 11.35
CA PRO A 16 5.08 9.56 12.06
C PRO A 16 5.57 10.90 11.49
N TYR A 17 4.68 11.88 11.36
CA TYR A 17 5.00 13.17 10.71
C TYR A 17 6.20 13.89 11.34
N HIS A 18 6.36 13.81 12.66
CA HIS A 18 7.50 14.40 13.38
C HIS A 18 8.86 13.75 13.05
N LYS A 19 8.87 12.59 12.38
CA LYS A 19 10.09 11.91 11.90
C LYS A 19 10.38 12.19 10.42
N TRP A 20 9.61 13.06 9.78
CA TRP A 20 9.83 13.44 8.39
C TRP A 20 10.88 14.54 8.33
N ASP A 21 11.79 14.47 7.35
CA ASP A 21 12.70 15.58 7.05
C ASP A 21 11.94 16.78 6.47
N ASP A 22 12.56 17.96 6.53
CA ASP A 22 11.96 19.23 6.07
C ASP A 22 11.47 19.15 4.62
N TRP A 23 12.22 18.45 3.77
CA TRP A 23 11.85 18.28 2.38
C TRP A 23 10.57 17.45 2.25
N THR A 24 10.47 16.32 2.95
CA THR A 24 9.29 15.45 2.93
C THR A 24 8.08 16.18 3.51
N GLN A 25 8.25 16.96 4.58
CA GLN A 25 7.16 17.74 5.17
C GLN A 25 6.60 18.79 4.20
N ARG A 26 7.45 19.41 3.37
CA ARG A 26 7.05 20.43 2.38
C ARG A 26 6.40 19.84 1.12
N HIS A 27 6.82 18.65 0.69
CA HIS A 27 6.45 18.11 -0.63
C HIS A 27 5.48 16.92 -0.58
N CYS A 28 5.29 16.28 0.57
CA CYS A 28 4.39 15.14 0.70
C CYS A 28 2.97 15.61 1.11
N HIS A 29 2.12 15.85 0.11
CA HIS A 29 0.75 16.37 0.28
C HIS A 29 -0.30 15.28 0.54
N VAL A 30 0.04 14.26 1.32
CA VAL A 30 -0.87 13.13 1.60
C VAL A 30 -1.84 13.49 2.73
N PRO A 31 -3.16 13.30 2.56
CA PRO A 31 -4.15 13.56 3.61
C PRO A 31 -3.83 12.81 4.90
N LYS A 32 -4.11 13.43 6.06
CA LYS A 32 -3.87 12.80 7.38
C LYS A 32 -4.58 11.44 7.53
N ALA A 33 -5.80 11.33 7.01
CA ALA A 33 -6.54 10.06 7.01
C ALA A 33 -5.76 8.95 6.30
N VAL A 34 -5.19 9.23 5.13
CA VAL A 34 -4.40 8.26 4.34
C VAL A 34 -3.10 7.91 5.06
N ARG A 35 -2.45 8.87 5.72
CA ARG A 35 -1.20 8.62 6.46
C ARG A 35 -1.33 7.60 7.60
N ASN A 36 -2.54 7.39 8.10
CA ASN A 36 -2.81 6.40 9.15
C ASN A 36 -3.00 4.98 8.61
N HIS A 37 -3.06 4.79 7.29
CA HIS A 37 -3.29 3.49 6.68
C HIS A 37 -1.97 2.84 6.21
N MET A 38 -2.02 1.52 6.07
CA MET A 38 -1.00 0.78 5.32
C MET A 38 -1.20 1.04 3.82
N VAL A 39 -0.11 0.99 3.06
CA VAL A 39 -0.13 1.24 1.62
C VAL A 39 0.68 0.22 0.86
N VAL A 40 0.30 -0.08 -0.38
CA VAL A 40 1.10 -0.87 -1.32
C VAL A 40 1.78 0.08 -2.30
N VAL A 41 3.08 -0.08 -2.50
CA VAL A 41 3.79 0.62 -3.57
C VAL A 41 3.48 -0.08 -4.91
N ILE A 42 2.90 0.67 -5.83
CA ILE A 42 2.51 0.15 -7.15
C ILE A 42 3.68 0.25 -8.11
N ARG A 43 4.23 1.46 -8.25
CA ARG A 43 5.31 1.78 -9.19
C ARG A 43 6.00 3.09 -8.82
N LYS A 44 7.15 3.34 -9.44
CA LYS A 44 7.82 4.64 -9.40
C LYS A 44 6.93 5.72 -10.04
N SER A 45 6.95 6.95 -9.51
CA SER A 45 6.19 8.04 -10.11
C SER A 45 6.76 8.37 -11.49
N PRO A 46 5.90 8.57 -12.51
CA PRO A 46 6.33 9.02 -13.83
C PRO A 46 6.63 10.51 -13.89
N ILE A 47 6.23 11.29 -12.86
CA ILE A 47 6.39 12.75 -12.81
C ILE A 47 7.62 13.12 -12.00
N ASN A 48 7.81 12.46 -10.85
CA ASN A 48 8.93 12.72 -9.95
C ASN A 48 9.66 11.43 -9.63
N ASN A 49 10.91 11.31 -10.11
CA ASN A 49 11.73 10.13 -9.95
C ASN A 49 12.11 9.80 -8.49
N ASP A 50 11.92 10.71 -7.54
CA ASP A 50 12.15 10.46 -6.12
C ASP A 50 10.89 9.95 -5.38
N ASN A 51 9.74 9.95 -6.06
CA ASN A 51 8.46 9.56 -5.52
C ASN A 51 7.99 8.20 -6.04
N TRP A 52 7.12 7.59 -5.25
CA TRP A 52 6.46 6.33 -5.54
C TRP A 52 4.95 6.52 -5.53
N ARG A 53 4.25 5.84 -6.44
CA ARG A 53 2.81 5.73 -6.43
C ARG A 53 2.40 4.64 -5.46
N VAL A 54 1.57 5.02 -4.50
CA VAL A 54 1.04 4.13 -3.47
C VAL A 54 -0.49 4.10 -3.49
N ALA A 55 -1.06 2.93 -3.25
CA ALA A 55 -2.50 2.78 -3.01
C ALA A 55 -2.75 2.32 -1.58
N THR A 56 -3.90 2.73 -1.05
CA THR A 56 -4.24 2.52 0.36
C THR A 56 -4.83 1.14 0.58
N ILE A 57 -4.40 0.47 1.65
CA ILE A 57 -5.05 -0.75 2.16
C ILE A 57 -6.11 -0.33 3.18
N THR A 58 -7.32 -0.84 2.99
CA THR A 58 -8.48 -0.60 3.86
C THR A 58 -9.10 -1.92 4.29
N THR A 59 -9.79 -1.90 5.43
CA THR A 59 -10.58 -3.04 5.91
C THR A 59 -12.04 -2.97 5.49
N THR A 60 -12.48 -1.85 4.94
CA THR A 60 -13.88 -1.64 4.59
C THR A 60 -14.01 -1.03 3.21
N VAL A 61 -15.02 -1.47 2.48
CA VAL A 61 -15.55 -0.77 1.32
C VAL A 61 -16.51 0.30 1.82
N SER A 62 -16.28 1.55 1.47
CA SER A 62 -17.12 2.66 1.93
C SER A 62 -18.49 2.60 1.26
N PRO A 63 -19.60 2.78 2.01
CA PRO A 63 -20.94 2.80 1.44
C PRO A 63 -21.06 3.86 0.32
N GLY A 64 -21.68 3.48 -0.80
CA GLY A 64 -21.90 4.37 -1.95
C GLY A 64 -20.68 4.57 -2.85
N ILE A 65 -19.54 3.91 -2.57
CA ILE A 65 -18.42 3.82 -3.52
C ILE A 65 -18.53 2.51 -4.30
N ASP A 66 -18.27 2.56 -5.61
CA ASP A 66 -18.21 1.37 -6.46
C ASP A 66 -17.18 0.36 -5.93
N GLU A 67 -17.65 -0.86 -5.66
CA GLU A 67 -16.84 -1.97 -5.14
C GLU A 67 -15.70 -2.35 -6.09
N ARG A 68 -15.87 -2.11 -7.40
CA ARG A 68 -14.83 -2.37 -8.43
C ARG A 68 -13.59 -1.49 -8.26
N LEU A 69 -13.67 -0.44 -7.43
CA LEU A 69 -12.55 0.41 -7.06
C LEU A 69 -11.74 -0.16 -5.89
N PHE A 70 -12.05 -1.38 -5.46
CA PHE A 70 -11.37 -2.12 -4.42
C PHE A 70 -10.97 -3.49 -4.97
N VAL A 71 -9.72 -3.88 -4.73
CA VAL A 71 -9.23 -5.22 -5.09
C VAL A 71 -9.00 -6.01 -3.81
N PRO A 72 -9.62 -7.18 -3.63
CA PRO A 72 -9.40 -7.99 -2.43
C PRO A 72 -7.94 -8.45 -2.36
N ILE A 73 -7.36 -8.40 -1.16
CA ILE A 73 -5.99 -8.87 -0.91
C ILE A 73 -6.07 -10.25 -0.26
N ALA A 74 -5.29 -11.22 -0.75
CA ALA A 74 -5.22 -12.55 -0.16
C ALA A 74 -4.94 -12.45 1.36
N PRO A 75 -5.66 -13.22 2.20
CA PRO A 75 -6.46 -14.41 1.85
C PRO A 75 -7.95 -14.15 1.57
N MET A 76 -8.38 -12.89 1.40
CA MET A 76 -9.79 -12.61 1.04
C MET A 76 -10.19 -13.33 -0.25
N PRO A 77 -11.45 -13.81 -0.39
CA PRO A 77 -11.92 -14.37 -1.66
C PRO A 77 -11.67 -13.43 -2.83
N GLN A 78 -11.35 -14.02 -3.98
CA GLN A 78 -11.21 -13.31 -5.24
C GLN A 78 -12.52 -12.58 -5.58
N ASP A 79 -12.40 -11.41 -6.20
CA ASP A 79 -13.56 -10.64 -6.63
C ASP A 79 -14.40 -11.46 -7.63
N PRO A 80 -15.71 -11.65 -7.41
CA PRO A 80 -16.53 -12.57 -8.20
C PRO A 80 -16.84 -12.05 -9.61
N VAL A 81 -16.65 -10.75 -9.88
CA VAL A 81 -16.98 -10.12 -11.17
C VAL A 81 -15.74 -9.98 -12.05
N THR A 82 -14.67 -9.46 -11.48
CA THR A 82 -13.41 -9.19 -12.18
C THR A 82 -12.45 -10.37 -12.13
N HIS A 83 -12.71 -11.35 -11.26
CA HIS A 83 -11.78 -12.43 -10.95
C HIS A 83 -10.39 -11.87 -10.59
N MET A 84 -10.33 -10.76 -9.84
CA MET A 84 -9.08 -10.18 -9.38
C MET A 84 -8.86 -10.44 -7.89
N GLN A 85 -7.61 -10.74 -7.54
CA GLN A 85 -7.13 -10.83 -6.17
C GLN A 85 -5.67 -10.39 -6.15
N LEU A 86 -5.30 -9.55 -5.19
CA LEU A 86 -3.93 -9.14 -5.01
C LEU A 86 -3.19 -10.14 -4.12
N HIS A 87 -2.11 -10.71 -4.65
CA HIS A 87 -1.15 -11.49 -3.88
C HIS A 87 0.09 -10.65 -3.62
N LEU A 88 0.42 -10.45 -2.35
CA LEU A 88 1.59 -9.67 -1.97
C LEU A 88 2.86 -10.54 -2.07
N ALA A 89 3.96 -9.91 -2.47
CA ALA A 89 5.15 -10.63 -2.91
C ALA A 89 5.85 -11.46 -1.82
N ASP A 90 5.66 -11.09 -0.56
CA ASP A 90 6.42 -11.63 0.58
C ASP A 90 5.65 -12.70 1.39
N ASP A 91 4.42 -13.04 1.02
CA ASP A 91 3.63 -14.04 1.73
C ASP A 91 2.50 -14.62 0.86
N PRO A 92 2.68 -15.84 0.30
CA PRO A 92 1.62 -16.52 -0.44
C PRO A 92 0.47 -17.02 0.46
N TYR A 93 0.60 -16.97 1.79
CA TYR A 93 -0.36 -17.51 2.76
C TYR A 93 -1.10 -16.44 3.58
N GLY A 94 -0.77 -15.15 3.40
CA GLY A 94 -1.68 -14.03 3.72
C GLY A 94 -1.64 -13.49 5.15
N ASP A 95 -0.50 -13.54 5.84
CA ASP A 95 -0.37 -13.16 7.25
C ASP A 95 0.71 -12.09 7.51
N MET A 96 0.87 -11.15 6.57
CA MET A 96 1.76 -9.98 6.65
C MET A 96 1.36 -8.93 7.73
N GLY A 97 0.59 -9.30 8.75
CA GLY A 97 0.04 -8.37 9.74
C GLY A 97 -0.92 -7.35 9.12
N LEU A 98 -1.47 -7.66 7.94
CA LEU A 98 -2.56 -6.89 7.37
C LEU A 98 -3.80 -7.06 8.24
N PRO A 99 -4.56 -5.98 8.48
CA PRO A 99 -5.85 -6.12 9.13
C PRO A 99 -6.77 -6.94 8.22
N ARG A 100 -7.58 -7.81 8.81
CA ARG A 100 -8.56 -8.63 8.09
C ARG A 100 -9.97 -8.10 8.37
N PRO A 101 -10.85 -7.99 7.35
CA PRO A 101 -10.59 -8.18 5.91
C PRO A 101 -9.68 -7.08 5.33
N SER A 102 -9.08 -7.28 4.15
CA SER A 102 -8.18 -6.30 3.51
C SER A 102 -8.46 -6.13 2.01
N TYR A 103 -8.52 -4.86 1.59
CA TYR A 103 -8.74 -4.45 0.21
C TYR A 103 -7.74 -3.37 -0.19
N LEU A 104 -7.26 -3.42 -1.42
CA LEU A 104 -6.52 -2.33 -2.04
C LEU A 104 -7.50 -1.35 -2.68
N ARG A 105 -7.54 -0.11 -2.19
CA ARG A 105 -8.35 0.95 -2.79
C ARG A 105 -7.62 1.56 -3.99
N VAL A 106 -8.06 1.25 -5.21
CA VAL A 106 -7.44 1.73 -6.46
C VAL A 106 -7.93 3.10 -6.89
N SER A 107 -9.05 3.58 -6.34
CA SER A 107 -9.57 4.95 -6.58
C SER A 107 -8.70 6.06 -6.00
N SER A 108 -7.73 5.75 -5.15
CA SER A 108 -6.93 6.75 -4.44
C SER A 108 -5.45 6.38 -4.45
N ILE A 109 -4.78 6.83 -5.50
CA ILE A 109 -3.34 6.67 -5.70
C ILE A 109 -2.66 7.99 -5.32
N TYR A 110 -1.64 7.90 -4.47
CA TYR A 110 -0.86 9.05 -4.01
C TYR A 110 0.58 8.93 -4.46
N GLU A 111 1.22 10.07 -4.74
CA GLU A 111 2.66 10.13 -5.00
C GLU A 111 3.38 10.58 -3.73
N VAL A 112 4.27 9.73 -3.23
CA VAL A 112 4.91 9.92 -1.93
C VAL A 112 6.40 9.66 -2.01
N PRO A 113 7.23 10.44 -1.30
CA PRO A 113 8.63 10.12 -1.16
C PRO A 113 8.85 8.78 -0.49
N HIS A 114 9.81 7.99 -0.98
CA HIS A 114 10.15 6.72 -0.32
C HIS A 114 10.58 6.92 1.14
N LYS A 115 11.28 8.03 1.42
CA LYS A 115 11.75 8.38 2.77
C LYS A 115 10.62 8.58 3.78
N ALA A 116 9.41 8.90 3.32
CA ALA A 116 8.22 9.03 4.17
C ALA A 116 7.66 7.67 4.64
N LEU A 117 8.12 6.58 4.04
CA LEU A 117 7.61 5.24 4.24
C LEU A 117 8.56 4.39 5.10
N VAL A 118 7.99 3.41 5.78
CA VAL A 118 8.72 2.33 6.47
C VAL A 118 8.11 1.01 6.02
N GLU A 119 8.96 0.09 5.53
CA GLU A 119 8.52 -1.22 5.03
C GLU A 119 7.87 -1.99 6.18
N GLN A 120 6.66 -2.48 5.97
CA GLN A 120 6.06 -3.44 6.88
C GLN A 120 6.50 -4.83 6.43
N ARG A 121 7.44 -5.41 7.16
CA ARG A 121 7.86 -6.80 6.91
C ARG A 121 6.91 -7.78 7.61
N SER A 122 6.63 -8.89 6.93
CA SER A 122 5.96 -10.03 7.54
C SER A 122 6.82 -10.64 8.65
N TYR A 123 6.18 -11.16 9.70
CA TYR A 123 6.85 -11.88 10.79
C TYR A 123 7.66 -13.08 10.26
N TYR A 124 7.21 -13.69 9.16
CA TYR A 124 7.83 -14.87 8.54
C TYR A 124 9.12 -14.59 7.75
N ARG A 125 9.56 -13.33 7.62
CA ARG A 125 10.78 -12.96 6.87
C ARG A 125 12.06 -12.94 7.72
N ASN A 126 11.95 -13.23 9.02
CA ASN A 126 13.07 -13.27 9.98
C ASN A 126 13.38 -14.70 10.49
N LEU A 127 12.82 -15.73 9.85
CA LEU A 127 13.14 -17.14 10.09
C LEU A 127 13.89 -17.68 8.87
#